data_AF-A0A4R2HYN6-F1
#
_entry.id   AF-A0A4R2HYN6-F1
#
_cell.length_a   1.000
_cell.length_b   1.000
_cell.length_c   1.000
_cell.angle_alpha   90.00
_cell.angle_beta   90.00
_cell.angle_gamma   90.00
#
_symmetry.space_group_name_H-M   'P 1'
#
loop_
_entity.id
_entity.type
_entity.pdbx_description
1 polymer ?
#
loop_
_entity_poly.entity_id
_entity_poly.type
_entity_poly.pdbx_seq_one_letter_code
_entity_poly.pdbx_strand_id
1 'polypeptide(L)'
;MRTRRGSIPPQRFDVIWVASLFSHLPDALFDAWMRRLYGLLTPRGVICFSVRDVALLPPGVAAPASGLVYSGASENADLGADIYGTTYADEARVRRAVRAAAGGERPLRRLRRALANEQDLYVAAADPARDLSALAGFRRGAWGWLDRRELRDGRLELEGWAASLDDGAVAAVEVEVDGRVHACATGIERPDVAAAFGDARLDRAGWRFETTLDAGATEAFVVASTRSLAGERALLYVGTVRAA
;
A
#
# COMPACT_ATOMS: atom_id res chain seq x y z
N MET A 1 -3.44 41.93 35.41
CA MET A 1 -4.39 40.91 34.90
C MET A 1 -3.59 39.93 34.04
N ARG A 2 -3.18 38.77 34.59
CA ARG A 2 -2.38 37.75 33.89
C ARG A 2 -3.31 36.93 32.99
N THR A 3 -3.13 36.99 31.68
CA THR A 3 -3.78 36.09 30.73
C THR A 3 -3.16 34.70 30.87
N ARG A 4 -3.91 33.76 31.44
CA ARG A 4 -3.59 32.34 31.37
C ARG A 4 -3.70 31.90 29.91
N ARG A 5 -2.59 31.78 29.19
CA ARG A 5 -2.54 30.88 28.03
C ARG A 5 -2.73 29.47 28.59
N GLY A 6 -3.91 28.89 28.39
CA GLY A 6 -4.14 27.48 28.70
C GLY A 6 -3.15 26.66 27.88
N SER A 7 -2.21 25.99 28.55
CA SER A 7 -1.39 24.99 27.89
C SER A 7 -2.32 23.84 27.52
N ILE A 8 -2.61 23.67 26.24
CA ILE A 8 -3.17 22.42 25.74
C ILE A 8 -2.14 21.34 26.12
N PRO A 9 -2.48 20.32 26.92
CA PRO A 9 -1.56 19.24 27.21
C PRO A 9 -1.11 18.65 25.88
N PRO A 10 0.19 18.30 25.71
CA PRO A 10 0.65 17.72 24.46
C PRO A 10 -0.21 16.49 24.16
N GLN A 11 -0.97 16.56 23.07
CA GLN A 11 -1.84 15.48 22.65
C GLN A 11 -0.94 14.27 22.36
N ARG A 12 -1.19 13.17 23.07
CA ARG A 12 -0.54 11.89 22.86
C ARG A 12 -1.50 10.92 22.18
N PHE A 13 -0.96 9.99 21.40
CA PHE A 13 -1.73 9.06 20.60
C PHE A 13 -1.37 7.60 20.92
N ASP A 14 -2.37 6.74 21.03
CA ASP A 14 -2.16 5.30 21.15
C ASP A 14 -1.78 4.67 19.78
N VAL A 15 -2.18 5.30 18.68
CA VAL A 15 -1.81 4.89 17.33
C VAL A 15 -1.45 6.11 16.49
N ILE A 16 -0.30 6.05 15.83
CA ILE A 16 0.09 6.99 14.78
C ILE A 16 0.28 6.19 13.49
N TRP A 17 -0.46 6.54 12.44
CA TRP A 17 -0.33 5.96 11.11
C TRP A 17 0.31 6.98 10.17
N VAL A 18 1.36 6.56 9.46
CA VAL A 18 2.14 7.41 8.56
C VAL A 18 2.32 6.72 7.22
N ALA A 19 1.41 6.97 6.29
CA ALA A 19 1.52 6.48 4.93
C ALA A 19 2.43 7.39 4.09
N SER A 20 3.39 6.79 3.41
CA SER A 20 4.31 7.35 2.41
C SER A 20 5.23 8.49 2.85
N LEU A 21 5.07 9.13 4.00
CA LEU A 21 5.94 10.26 4.37
C LEU A 21 7.44 9.89 4.34
N PHE A 22 7.83 8.78 4.98
CA PHE A 22 9.23 8.38 5.10
C PHE A 22 9.85 7.84 3.80
N SER A 23 9.04 7.60 2.76
CA SER A 23 9.54 7.34 1.41
C SER A 23 9.84 8.62 0.61
N HIS A 24 9.68 9.80 1.21
CA HIS A 24 9.90 11.09 0.54
C HIS A 24 10.83 12.06 1.29
N LEU A 25 11.28 11.71 2.50
CA LEU A 25 12.09 12.62 3.32
C LEU A 25 13.59 12.43 3.12
N PRO A 26 14.39 13.50 2.99
CA PRO A 26 15.84 13.42 3.12
C PRO A 26 16.25 13.00 4.54
N ASP A 27 17.48 12.52 4.69
CA ASP A 27 17.98 11.83 5.90
C ASP A 27 17.75 12.62 7.20
N ALA A 28 18.05 13.92 7.20
CA ALA A 28 17.88 14.77 8.38
C ALA A 28 16.41 14.97 8.76
N LEU A 29 15.52 15.11 7.77
CA LEU A 29 14.09 15.24 8.02
C LEU A 29 13.46 13.91 8.42
N PHE A 30 13.95 12.79 7.89
CA PHE A 30 13.56 11.45 8.35
C PHE A 30 13.74 11.34 9.88
N ASP A 31 14.91 11.69 10.40
CA ASP A 31 15.17 11.60 11.84
C ASP A 31 14.40 12.65 12.66
N ALA A 32 14.21 13.86 12.12
CA ALA A 32 13.42 14.89 12.80
C ALA A 32 11.95 14.48 12.93
N TRP A 33 11.34 13.97 11.86
CA TRP A 33 9.96 13.50 11.86
C TRP A 33 9.79 12.25 12.72
N MET A 34 10.72 11.29 12.66
CA MET A 34 10.66 10.09 13.51
C MET A 34 10.68 10.47 15.00
N ARG A 35 11.60 11.35 15.42
CA ARG A 35 11.63 11.87 16.80
C ARG A 35 10.34 12.58 17.20
N ARG A 36 9.82 13.44 16.32
CA ARG A 36 8.61 14.21 16.59
C ARG A 36 7.40 13.30 16.76
N LEU A 37 7.16 12.39 15.81
CA LEU A 37 6.00 11.50 15.81
C LEU A 37 6.08 10.48 16.94
N TYR A 38 7.24 9.86 17.15
CA TYR A 38 7.43 8.91 18.25
C TYR A 38 7.22 9.58 19.63
N GLY A 39 7.70 10.82 19.80
CA GLY A 39 7.51 11.59 21.05
C GLY A 39 6.04 11.91 21.37
N LEU A 40 5.15 11.82 20.38
CA LEU A 40 3.70 11.99 20.54
C LEU A 40 2.98 10.68 20.89
N LEU A 41 3.66 9.54 20.99
CA LEU A 41 3.01 8.30 21.44
C LEU A 41 2.65 8.36 22.94
N THR A 42 1.58 7.68 23.33
CA THR A 42 1.37 7.28 24.73
C THR A 42 2.39 6.20 25.11
N PRO A 43 2.60 5.90 26.40
CA PRO A 43 3.49 4.80 26.81
C PRO A 43 3.08 3.42 26.24
N ARG A 44 1.81 3.24 25.87
CA ARG A 44 1.29 2.01 25.23
C ARG A 44 1.14 2.13 23.72
N GLY A 45 1.52 3.29 23.17
CA GLY A 45 1.24 3.63 21.78
C GLY A 45 2.11 2.87 20.80
N VAL A 46 1.64 2.81 19.56
CA VAL A 46 2.39 2.27 18.41
C VAL A 46 2.43 3.29 17.28
N ILE A 47 3.56 3.36 16.59
CA ILE A 47 3.66 4.04 15.30
C ILE A 47 3.75 2.99 14.20
N CYS A 48 2.90 3.12 13.20
CA CYS A 48 2.92 2.32 11.98
C CYS A 48 3.22 3.25 10.81
N PHE A 49 4.30 2.98 10.08
CA PHE A 49 4.79 3.87 9.03
C PHE A 49 5.35 3.08 7.85
N SER A 50 5.31 3.66 6.67
CA SER A 50 5.82 3.03 5.45
C SER A 50 7.16 3.58 4.99
N VAL A 51 7.98 2.74 4.38
CA VAL A 51 9.28 3.06 3.79
C VAL A 51 9.45 2.29 2.49
N ARG A 52 10.11 2.88 1.49
CA ARG A 52 10.55 2.14 0.30
C ARG A 52 11.88 1.44 0.60
N ASP A 53 11.92 0.11 0.48
CA ASP A 53 13.14 -0.63 0.81
C ASP A 53 14.22 -0.49 -0.28
N VAL A 54 15.49 -0.50 0.11
CA VAL A 54 16.62 -0.40 -0.83
C VAL A 54 16.67 -1.53 -1.87
N ALA A 55 16.04 -2.67 -1.62
CA ALA A 55 15.90 -3.73 -2.62
C ALA A 55 15.04 -3.33 -3.83
N LEU A 56 14.35 -2.19 -3.76
CA LEU A 56 13.58 -1.59 -4.86
C LEU A 56 14.36 -0.51 -5.61
N LEU A 57 15.64 -0.31 -5.29
CA LEU A 57 16.49 0.64 -6.01
C LEU A 57 16.59 0.25 -7.50
N PRO A 58 16.67 1.25 -8.41
CA PRO A 58 16.93 0.98 -9.80
C PRO A 58 18.22 0.18 -10.01
N PRO A 59 18.30 -0.67 -11.05
CA PRO A 59 19.52 -1.39 -11.40
C PRO A 59 20.72 -0.45 -11.50
N GLY A 60 21.85 -0.84 -10.89
CA GLY A 60 23.10 -0.05 -10.90
C GLY A 60 23.23 0.97 -9.78
N VAL A 61 22.20 1.19 -8.95
CA VAL A 61 22.30 2.06 -7.76
C VAL A 61 22.60 1.21 -6.53
N ALA A 62 23.76 1.44 -5.91
CA ALA A 62 24.13 0.77 -4.66
C ALA A 62 23.64 1.56 -3.44
N ALA A 63 23.14 0.85 -2.43
CA ALA A 63 22.82 1.47 -1.14
C ALA A 63 24.12 1.88 -0.42
N PRO A 64 24.22 3.12 0.09
CA PRO A 64 25.37 3.55 0.89
C PRO A 64 25.39 2.85 2.26
N ALA A 65 26.53 2.90 2.95
CA ALA A 65 26.65 2.34 4.31
C ALA A 65 25.71 3.02 5.33
N SER A 66 25.24 4.24 5.05
CA SER A 66 24.20 4.91 5.83
C SER A 66 22.84 4.24 5.72
N GLY A 67 22.62 3.33 4.75
CA GLY A 67 21.38 2.59 4.56
C GLY A 67 20.21 3.44 4.09
N LEU A 68 20.45 4.67 3.59
CA LEU A 68 19.43 5.57 3.05
C LEU A 68 19.92 6.20 1.74
N VAL A 69 19.11 6.12 0.69
CA VAL A 69 19.30 6.81 -0.60
C VAL A 69 18.19 7.83 -0.76
N TYR A 70 18.56 9.07 -1.08
CA TYR A 70 17.61 10.14 -1.37
C TYR A 70 17.88 10.74 -2.74
N SER A 71 16.82 10.99 -3.50
CA SER A 71 16.82 11.76 -4.73
C SER A 71 15.80 12.88 -4.61
N GLY A 72 16.17 14.11 -4.97
CA GLY A 72 15.24 15.26 -4.99
C GLY A 72 14.19 15.21 -6.12
N ALA A 73 14.13 14.11 -6.89
CA ALA A 73 13.08 13.89 -7.87
C ALA A 73 11.73 13.69 -7.16
N SER A 74 10.74 14.49 -7.55
CA SER A 74 9.42 14.58 -6.93
C SER A 74 8.33 14.66 -8.00
N GLU A 75 7.23 13.97 -7.78
CA GLU A 75 5.97 14.12 -8.52
C GLU A 75 5.23 15.42 -8.18
N ASN A 76 5.59 16.06 -7.06
CA ASN A 76 4.99 17.30 -6.59
C ASN A 76 5.93 18.48 -6.85
N ALA A 77 5.54 19.35 -7.77
CA ALA A 77 6.30 20.54 -8.16
C ALA A 77 6.28 21.66 -7.12
N ASP A 78 5.33 21.65 -6.18
CA ASP A 78 5.16 22.71 -5.18
C ASP A 78 6.07 22.52 -3.94
N LEU A 79 6.70 21.36 -3.80
CA LEU A 79 7.61 21.05 -2.70
C LEU A 79 9.06 21.13 -3.16
N GLY A 80 9.90 21.79 -2.35
CA GLY A 80 11.33 21.89 -2.60
C GLY A 80 12.02 20.53 -2.52
N ALA A 81 12.98 20.29 -3.42
CA ALA A 81 13.80 19.08 -3.43
C ALA A 81 14.68 18.92 -2.17
N ASP A 82 14.79 19.96 -1.35
CA ASP A 82 15.45 19.96 -0.05
C ASP A 82 14.57 19.37 1.08
N ILE A 83 13.26 19.25 0.85
CA ILE A 83 12.30 18.74 1.85
C ILE A 83 11.51 17.50 1.39
N TYR A 84 11.40 17.29 0.08
CA TYR A 84 10.58 16.22 -0.49
C TYR A 84 11.18 15.68 -1.79
N GLY A 85 11.19 14.35 -1.93
CA GLY A 85 11.73 13.65 -3.09
C GLY A 85 11.41 12.17 -3.03
N THR A 86 12.33 11.31 -3.46
CA THR A 86 12.21 9.85 -3.34
C THR A 86 13.30 9.31 -2.42
N THR A 87 12.88 8.60 -1.38
CA THR A 87 13.75 7.99 -0.36
C THR A 87 13.61 6.48 -0.34
N TYR A 88 14.75 5.79 -0.35
CA TYR A 88 14.86 4.36 -0.08
C TYR A 88 15.65 4.16 1.21
N ALA A 89 15.18 3.32 2.12
CA ALA A 89 15.92 3.01 3.34
C ALA A 89 15.87 1.52 3.69
N ASP A 90 16.99 0.99 4.16
CA ASP A 90 17.09 -0.38 4.62
C ASP A 90 16.59 -0.54 6.07
N GLU A 91 16.40 -1.79 6.48
CA GLU A 91 15.90 -2.08 7.82
C GLU A 91 16.86 -1.63 8.93
N ALA A 92 18.18 -1.62 8.69
CA ALA A 92 19.15 -1.18 9.68
C ALA A 92 19.04 0.33 9.94
N ARG A 93 18.83 1.13 8.88
CA ARG A 93 18.56 2.58 8.95
C ARG A 93 17.27 2.86 9.70
N VAL A 94 16.20 2.13 9.40
CA VAL A 94 14.91 2.27 10.09
C VAL A 94 15.05 1.95 11.59
N ARG A 95 15.71 0.84 11.94
CA ARG A 95 16.00 0.47 13.33
C ARG A 95 16.79 1.55 14.06
N ARG A 96 17.81 2.14 13.43
CA ARG A 96 18.57 3.25 14.01
C ARG A 96 17.70 4.48 14.28
N ALA A 97 16.82 4.85 13.34
CA ALA A 97 15.92 5.99 13.47
C ALA A 97 14.96 5.82 14.67
N VAL A 98 14.33 4.65 14.75
CA VAL A 98 13.39 4.30 15.83
C VAL A 98 14.11 4.26 17.17
N ARG A 99 15.27 3.61 17.24
CA ARG A 99 16.08 3.56 18.47
C ARG A 99 16.49 4.94 18.96
N ALA A 100 16.94 5.82 18.05
CA ALA A 100 17.32 7.18 18.38
C ALA A 100 16.11 8.00 18.88
N ALA A 101 14.95 7.84 18.24
CA ALA A 101 13.72 8.50 18.66
C ALA A 101 13.18 8.00 20.00
N ALA A 102 13.35 6.71 20.30
CA ALA A 102 12.89 6.08 21.52
C ALA A 102 13.86 6.21 22.71
N GLY A 103 15.12 6.61 22.46
CA GLY A 103 16.18 6.62 23.46
C GLY A 103 16.65 5.21 23.88
N GLY A 104 16.43 4.18 23.04
CA GLY A 104 16.77 2.79 23.34
C GLY A 104 16.12 1.80 22.39
N GLU A 105 16.47 0.51 22.52
CA GLU A 105 15.88 -0.56 21.70
C GLU A 105 14.38 -0.71 21.97
N ARG A 106 13.64 -1.06 20.91
CA ARG A 106 12.17 -1.18 20.94
C ARG A 106 11.69 -2.34 20.05
N PRO A 107 10.56 -2.97 20.41
CA PRO A 107 9.87 -3.88 19.50
C PRO A 107 9.56 -3.19 18.18
N LEU A 108 10.05 -3.78 17.09
CA LEU A 108 9.87 -3.30 15.73
C LEU A 108 9.62 -4.50 14.81
N ARG A 109 8.44 -4.54 14.18
CA ARG A 109 8.09 -5.52 13.16
C ARG A 109 8.07 -4.87 11.79
N ARG A 110 8.74 -5.51 10.83
CA ARG A 110 8.65 -5.18 9.40
C ARG A 110 7.66 -6.10 8.70
N LEU A 111 6.80 -5.52 7.88
CA LEU A 111 5.87 -6.18 6.97
C LEU A 111 6.27 -5.75 5.56
N ARG A 112 6.98 -6.62 4.84
CA ARG A 112 7.50 -6.31 3.50
C ARG A 112 6.35 -6.03 2.54
N ARG A 113 6.48 -5.07 1.63
CA ARG A 113 5.51 -4.76 0.55
C ARG A 113 4.04 -4.75 1.03
N ALA A 114 3.80 -4.22 2.23
CA ALA A 114 2.50 -4.26 2.88
C ALA A 114 1.63 -3.05 2.54
N LEU A 115 2.23 -1.96 2.02
CA LEU A 115 1.50 -0.84 1.46
C LEU A 115 1.67 -0.83 -0.06
N ALA A 116 0.56 -0.89 -0.79
CA ALA A 116 0.54 -0.83 -2.26
C ALA A 116 1.37 -1.93 -2.99
N ASN A 117 1.88 -2.96 -2.29
CA ASN A 117 2.96 -3.83 -2.77
C ASN A 117 4.28 -3.09 -3.14
N GLU A 118 4.41 -1.82 -2.75
CA GLU A 118 5.52 -0.94 -3.12
C GLU A 118 6.36 -0.50 -1.94
N GLN A 119 5.80 -0.52 -0.74
CA GLN A 119 6.46 -0.05 0.47
C GLN A 119 6.29 -1.06 1.60
N ASP A 120 7.32 -1.13 2.42
CA ASP A 120 7.32 -1.92 3.64
C ASP A 120 6.66 -1.13 4.75
N LEU A 121 5.83 -1.80 5.55
CA LEU A 121 5.30 -1.24 6.78
C LEU A 121 6.16 -1.64 7.96
N TYR A 122 6.45 -0.68 8.81
CA TYR A 122 7.10 -0.89 10.09
C TYR A 122 6.13 -0.54 11.21
N VAL A 123 6.01 -1.42 12.20
CA VAL A 123 5.25 -1.18 13.43
C VAL A 123 6.23 -1.15 14.58
N ALA A 124 6.37 0.02 15.23
CA ALA A 124 7.22 0.22 16.40
C ALA A 124 6.38 0.53 17.63
N ALA A 125 6.66 -0.13 18.75
CA ALA A 125 5.97 0.13 20.01
C ALA A 125 6.74 1.13 20.89
N ALA A 126 5.99 1.93 21.67
CA ALA A 126 6.52 2.76 22.74
C ALA A 126 6.98 1.91 23.94
N ASP A 127 6.18 0.93 24.31
CA ASP A 127 6.45 -0.02 25.40
C ASP A 127 7.51 -1.05 24.96
N PRO A 128 8.67 -1.14 25.64
CA PRO A 128 9.71 -2.11 25.33
C PRO A 128 9.29 -3.58 25.52
N ALA A 129 8.24 -3.84 26.31
CA ALA A 129 7.72 -5.18 26.58
C ALA A 129 6.56 -5.57 25.64
N ARG A 130 6.16 -4.70 24.70
CA ARG A 130 5.05 -4.97 23.79
C ARG A 130 5.38 -6.12 22.85
N ASP A 131 4.56 -7.16 22.89
CA ASP A 131 4.62 -8.24 21.92
C ASP A 131 3.98 -7.81 20.58
N LEU A 132 4.72 -8.00 19.49
CA LEU A 132 4.29 -7.76 18.10
C LEU A 132 4.21 -9.07 17.29
N SER A 133 4.24 -10.23 17.96
CA SER A 133 4.17 -11.55 17.34
C SER A 133 2.88 -11.77 16.55
N ALA A 134 1.76 -11.16 16.97
CA ALA A 134 0.48 -11.22 16.25
C ALA A 134 0.57 -10.75 14.79
N LEU A 135 1.52 -9.85 14.47
CA LEU A 135 1.77 -9.38 13.12
C LEU A 135 2.51 -10.39 12.24
N ALA A 136 2.95 -11.54 12.78
CA ALA A 136 3.54 -12.64 12.00
C ALA A 136 2.56 -13.20 10.98
N GLY A 137 1.27 -13.20 11.32
CA GLY A 137 0.19 -13.68 10.46
C GLY A 137 -0.38 -12.62 9.52
N PHE A 138 0.30 -11.48 9.35
CA PHE A 138 -0.15 -10.46 8.41
C PHE A 138 -0.20 -11.02 6.99
N ARG A 139 -1.29 -10.73 6.31
CA ARG A 139 -1.57 -11.12 4.94
C ARG A 139 -1.81 -9.87 4.10
N ARG A 140 -1.27 -9.86 2.88
CA ARG A 140 -1.47 -8.79 1.90
C ARG A 140 -2.89 -8.81 1.32
N GLY A 141 -3.50 -10.00 1.29
CA GLY A 141 -4.85 -10.24 0.85
C GLY A 141 -5.00 -10.28 -0.67
N ALA A 142 -6.26 -10.20 -1.08
CA ALA A 142 -6.63 -10.14 -2.48
C ALA A 142 -6.20 -8.79 -3.13
N TRP A 143 -5.90 -8.84 -4.42
CA TRP A 143 -5.51 -7.72 -5.26
C TRP A 143 -5.95 -7.99 -6.68
N GLY A 144 -6.02 -6.94 -7.48
CA GLY A 144 -6.13 -7.05 -8.92
C GLY A 144 -6.17 -5.69 -9.57
N TRP A 145 -6.36 -5.70 -10.88
CA TRP A 145 -6.52 -4.49 -11.66
C TRP A 145 -7.44 -4.76 -12.85
N LEU A 146 -8.18 -3.74 -13.26
CA LEU A 146 -8.98 -3.74 -14.48
C LEU A 146 -8.18 -3.06 -15.59
N ASP A 147 -7.68 -3.86 -16.54
CA ASP A 147 -6.82 -3.45 -17.65
C ASP A 147 -7.63 -2.83 -18.80
N ARG A 148 -8.72 -3.49 -19.21
CA ARG A 148 -9.62 -3.04 -20.29
C ARG A 148 -11.03 -2.85 -19.75
N ARG A 149 -11.65 -1.76 -20.22
CA ARG A 149 -13.06 -1.41 -19.95
C ARG A 149 -13.57 -0.70 -21.20
N GLU A 150 -14.42 -1.38 -21.94
CA GLU A 150 -14.87 -0.93 -23.24
C GLU A 150 -16.37 -1.17 -23.38
N LEU A 151 -17.08 -0.14 -23.82
CA LEU A 151 -18.50 -0.24 -24.18
C LEU A 151 -18.64 0.18 -25.64
N ARG A 152 -19.11 -0.73 -26.49
CA ARG A 152 -19.37 -0.46 -27.91
C ARG A 152 -20.61 -1.19 -28.36
N ASP A 153 -21.49 -0.51 -29.09
CA ASP A 153 -22.71 -1.09 -29.66
C ASP A 153 -23.56 -1.88 -28.64
N GLY A 154 -23.63 -1.38 -27.40
CA GLY A 154 -24.34 -2.04 -26.29
C GLY A 154 -23.63 -3.26 -25.68
N ARG A 155 -22.40 -3.56 -26.10
CA ARG A 155 -21.57 -4.66 -25.57
C ARG A 155 -20.51 -4.10 -24.63
N LEU A 156 -20.55 -4.54 -23.38
CA LEU A 156 -19.57 -4.22 -22.35
C LEU A 156 -18.52 -5.33 -22.27
N GLU A 157 -17.25 -4.98 -22.50
CA GLU A 157 -16.10 -5.85 -22.34
C GLU A 157 -15.18 -5.35 -21.22
N LEU A 158 -14.87 -6.25 -20.29
CA LEU A 158 -13.98 -6.00 -19.16
C LEU A 158 -12.88 -7.07 -19.13
N GLU A 159 -11.63 -6.65 -18.93
CA GLU A 159 -10.51 -7.56 -18.77
C GLU A 159 -9.58 -7.08 -17.69
N GLY A 160 -9.00 -8.02 -16.96
CA GLY A 160 -8.05 -7.68 -15.91
C GLY A 160 -7.35 -8.90 -15.34
N TRP A 161 -6.79 -8.72 -14.16
CA TRP A 161 -6.28 -9.80 -13.34
C TRP A 161 -6.76 -9.66 -11.91
N ALA A 162 -6.83 -10.78 -11.21
CA ALA A 162 -7.22 -10.86 -9.80
C ALA A 162 -6.51 -12.05 -9.15
N ALA A 163 -5.95 -11.84 -7.96
CA ALA A 163 -5.25 -12.86 -7.19
C ALA A 163 -5.19 -12.52 -5.69
N SER A 164 -4.78 -13.47 -4.87
CA SER A 164 -4.28 -13.27 -3.52
C SER A 164 -2.75 -13.16 -3.58
N LEU A 165 -2.19 -12.09 -3.02
CA LEU A 165 -0.72 -11.97 -2.93
C LEU A 165 -0.10 -12.92 -1.90
N ASP A 166 -0.93 -13.64 -1.14
CA ASP A 166 -0.51 -14.65 -0.18
C ASP A 166 -0.75 -16.07 -0.71
N ASP A 167 -1.84 -16.31 -1.45
CA ASP A 167 -2.27 -17.66 -1.87
C ASP A 167 -2.18 -17.93 -3.37
N GLY A 168 -1.97 -16.92 -4.23
CA GLY A 168 -1.96 -17.05 -5.68
C GLY A 168 -3.29 -16.73 -6.35
N ALA A 169 -3.52 -17.25 -7.56
CA ALA A 169 -4.76 -16.99 -8.31
C ALA A 169 -6.04 -17.28 -7.47
N VAL A 170 -6.98 -16.34 -7.49
CA VAL A 170 -8.34 -16.51 -6.93
C VAL A 170 -9.23 -17.24 -7.92
N ALA A 171 -10.33 -17.85 -7.47
CA ALA A 171 -11.21 -18.62 -8.37
C ALA A 171 -12.05 -17.76 -9.32
N ALA A 172 -12.50 -16.57 -8.86
CA ALA A 172 -13.41 -15.73 -9.61
C ALA A 172 -13.31 -14.25 -9.21
N VAL A 173 -13.77 -13.40 -10.14
CA VAL A 173 -14.12 -12.00 -9.93
C VAL A 173 -15.64 -11.88 -9.89
N GLU A 174 -16.16 -11.13 -8.92
CA GLU A 174 -17.54 -10.69 -8.86
C GLU A 174 -17.65 -9.38 -9.62
N VAL A 175 -18.37 -9.38 -10.74
CA VAL A 175 -18.61 -8.22 -11.60
C VAL A 175 -20.07 -7.82 -11.46
N GLU A 176 -20.33 -6.69 -10.85
CA GLU A 176 -21.65 -6.06 -10.79
C GLU A 176 -21.79 -5.03 -11.90
N VAL A 177 -22.84 -5.14 -12.69
CA VAL A 177 -23.20 -4.19 -13.77
C VAL A 177 -24.61 -3.69 -13.49
N ASP A 178 -24.76 -2.39 -13.20
CA ASP A 178 -26.03 -1.75 -12.89
C ASP A 178 -26.88 -2.52 -11.84
N GLY A 179 -26.21 -3.00 -10.78
CA GLY A 179 -26.84 -3.77 -9.70
C GLY A 179 -27.01 -5.27 -9.97
N ARG A 180 -26.67 -5.76 -11.17
CA ARG A 180 -26.72 -7.20 -11.50
C ARG A 180 -25.35 -7.82 -11.33
N VAL A 181 -25.26 -8.81 -10.44
CA VAL A 181 -24.00 -9.47 -10.09
C VAL A 181 -23.75 -10.69 -10.98
N HIS A 182 -22.53 -10.79 -11.48
CA HIS A 182 -22.02 -11.88 -12.30
C HIS A 182 -20.74 -12.46 -11.69
N ALA A 183 -20.62 -13.79 -11.68
CA ALA A 183 -19.36 -14.45 -11.36
C ALA A 183 -18.57 -14.67 -12.66
N CYS A 184 -17.33 -14.18 -12.70
CA CYS A 184 -16.40 -14.34 -13.82
C CYS A 184 -15.21 -15.18 -13.35
N ALA A 185 -15.02 -16.36 -13.94
CA ALA A 185 -13.89 -17.21 -13.61
C ALA A 185 -12.57 -16.52 -14.01
N THR A 186 -11.56 -16.66 -13.16
CA THR A 186 -10.17 -16.38 -13.55
C THR A 186 -9.60 -17.59 -14.30
N GLY A 187 -8.28 -17.61 -14.51
CA GLY A 187 -7.58 -18.74 -15.10
C GLY A 187 -6.96 -18.44 -16.46
N ILE A 188 -7.10 -17.21 -16.96
CA ILE A 188 -6.42 -16.75 -18.17
C ILE A 188 -4.95 -16.47 -17.82
N GLU A 189 -4.04 -16.88 -18.71
CA GLU A 189 -2.60 -16.71 -18.53
C GLU A 189 -2.20 -15.23 -18.57
N ARG A 190 -1.35 -14.84 -17.61
CA ARG A 190 -0.83 -13.51 -17.33
C ARG A 190 0.62 -13.62 -16.86
N PRO A 191 1.53 -14.09 -17.73
CA PRO A 191 2.95 -14.19 -17.40
C PRO A 191 3.57 -12.81 -17.08
N ASP A 192 2.98 -11.73 -17.62
CA ASP A 192 3.33 -10.35 -17.29
C ASP A 192 3.04 -10.01 -15.82
N VAL A 193 1.92 -10.47 -15.26
CA VAL A 193 1.58 -10.30 -13.84
C VAL A 193 2.51 -11.14 -12.97
N ALA A 194 2.72 -12.41 -13.31
CA ALA A 194 3.66 -13.26 -12.60
C ALA A 194 5.08 -12.65 -12.55
N ALA A 195 5.55 -12.10 -13.68
CA ALA A 195 6.84 -11.42 -13.77
C ALA A 195 6.90 -10.14 -12.94
N ALA A 196 5.86 -9.29 -12.99
CA ALA A 196 5.81 -8.02 -12.26
C ALA A 196 5.90 -8.21 -10.73
N PHE A 197 5.31 -9.29 -10.22
CA PHE A 197 5.33 -9.62 -8.79
C PHE A 197 6.46 -10.60 -8.41
N GLY A 198 7.11 -11.23 -9.39
CA GLY A 198 8.09 -12.30 -9.15
C GLY A 198 7.47 -13.56 -8.54
N ASP A 199 6.23 -13.87 -8.91
CA ASP A 199 5.46 -14.97 -8.32
C ASP A 199 4.70 -15.77 -9.39
N ALA A 200 5.17 -16.98 -9.67
CA ALA A 200 4.59 -17.88 -10.67
C ALA A 200 3.15 -18.32 -10.33
N ARG A 201 2.72 -18.20 -9.07
CA ARG A 201 1.33 -18.54 -8.68
C ARG A 201 0.30 -17.57 -9.27
N LEU A 202 0.76 -16.41 -9.75
CA LEU A 202 -0.08 -15.39 -10.38
C LEU A 202 -0.21 -15.56 -11.90
N ASP A 203 0.43 -16.57 -12.48
CA ASP A 203 0.42 -16.79 -13.93
C ASP A 203 -1.00 -16.99 -14.49
N ARG A 204 -1.93 -17.53 -13.69
CA ARG A 204 -3.32 -17.74 -14.13
C ARG A 204 -4.32 -16.76 -13.51
N ALA A 205 -3.86 -15.55 -13.15
CA ALA A 205 -4.68 -14.54 -12.49
C ALA A 205 -5.64 -13.78 -13.44
N GLY A 206 -5.54 -13.98 -14.75
CA GLY A 206 -6.33 -13.23 -15.73
C GLY A 206 -7.81 -13.63 -15.75
N TRP A 207 -8.67 -12.67 -16.09
CA TRP A 207 -10.11 -12.87 -16.28
C TRP A 207 -10.63 -11.95 -17.40
N ARG A 208 -11.72 -12.37 -18.04
CA ARG A 208 -12.44 -11.62 -19.08
C ARG A 208 -13.93 -11.78 -18.86
N PHE A 209 -14.64 -10.66 -18.81
CA PHE A 209 -16.09 -10.60 -18.67
C PHE A 209 -16.70 -9.84 -19.84
N GLU A 210 -17.83 -10.33 -20.31
CA GLU A 210 -18.59 -9.73 -21.39
C GLU A 210 -20.08 -9.82 -21.08
N THR A 211 -20.82 -8.74 -21.36
CA THR A 211 -22.28 -8.75 -21.32
C THR A 211 -22.86 -7.76 -22.33
N THR A 212 -24.12 -7.95 -22.69
CA THR A 212 -24.91 -6.98 -23.48
C THR A 212 -25.78 -6.18 -22.53
N LEU A 213 -25.76 -4.85 -22.71
CA LEU A 213 -26.60 -3.92 -21.97
C LEU A 213 -27.99 -3.81 -22.60
N ASP A 214 -28.92 -3.20 -21.87
CA ASP A 214 -30.25 -2.91 -22.40
C ASP A 214 -30.17 -1.98 -23.63
N ALA A 215 -31.14 -2.12 -24.54
CA ALA A 215 -31.15 -1.38 -25.80
C ALA A 215 -31.10 0.14 -25.57
N GLY A 216 -30.13 0.80 -26.20
CA GLY A 216 -29.92 2.25 -26.08
C GLY A 216 -29.04 2.68 -24.90
N ALA A 217 -28.53 1.75 -24.09
CA ALA A 217 -27.56 2.05 -23.04
C ALA A 217 -26.24 2.56 -23.64
N THR A 218 -25.80 3.74 -23.19
CA THR A 218 -24.52 4.37 -23.58
C THR A 218 -23.50 4.40 -22.46
N GLU A 219 -23.88 3.96 -21.26
CA GLU A 219 -22.99 3.80 -20.11
C GLU A 219 -23.50 2.67 -19.20
N ALA A 220 -22.60 2.13 -18.38
CA ALA A 220 -22.90 1.17 -17.33
C ALA A 220 -22.08 1.47 -16.08
N PHE A 221 -22.68 1.36 -14.89
CA PHE A 221 -21.96 1.43 -13.63
C PHE A 221 -21.43 0.04 -13.26
N VAL A 222 -20.12 -0.07 -13.09
CA VAL A 222 -19.43 -1.35 -12.87
C VAL A 222 -18.73 -1.36 -11.51
N VAL A 223 -18.94 -2.44 -10.76
CA VAL A 223 -18.13 -2.78 -9.58
C VAL A 223 -17.49 -4.15 -9.82
N ALA A 224 -16.16 -4.19 -9.86
CA ALA A 224 -15.43 -5.45 -9.91
C ALA A 224 -14.73 -5.69 -8.58
N SER A 225 -14.97 -6.83 -7.96
CA SER A 225 -14.33 -7.22 -6.70
C SER A 225 -13.93 -8.69 -6.71
N THR A 226 -13.01 -9.07 -5.83
CA THR A 226 -12.63 -10.47 -5.66
C THR A 226 -12.44 -10.82 -4.20
N ARG A 227 -12.35 -12.11 -3.91
CA ARG A 227 -12.17 -12.67 -2.59
C ARG A 227 -11.06 -13.72 -2.58
N SER A 228 -10.14 -13.63 -1.62
CA SER A 228 -9.12 -14.65 -1.38
C SER A 228 -9.72 -15.93 -0.75
N LEU A 229 -8.92 -17.00 -0.68
CA LEU A 229 -9.30 -18.23 0.02
C LEU A 229 -9.52 -18.00 1.52
N ALA A 230 -8.79 -17.08 2.13
CA ALA A 230 -8.96 -16.69 3.53
C ALA A 230 -10.14 -15.72 3.75
N GLY A 231 -10.89 -15.38 2.71
CA GLY A 231 -12.09 -14.55 2.78
C GLY A 231 -11.84 -13.04 2.70
N GLU A 232 -10.61 -12.60 2.48
CA GLU A 232 -10.24 -11.18 2.32
C GLU A 232 -10.83 -10.66 1.01
N ARG A 233 -11.45 -9.46 1.02
CA ARG A 233 -12.04 -8.85 -0.18
C ARG A 233 -11.15 -7.73 -0.70
N ALA A 234 -11.09 -7.59 -2.02
CA ALA A 234 -10.48 -6.46 -2.70
C ALA A 234 -11.40 -5.87 -3.75
N LEU A 235 -11.45 -4.54 -3.81
CA LEU A 235 -12.07 -3.79 -4.90
C LEU A 235 -11.05 -3.66 -6.02
N LEU A 236 -11.40 -4.14 -7.22
CA LEU A 236 -10.56 -4.07 -8.41
C LEU A 236 -10.88 -2.84 -9.24
N TYR A 237 -12.17 -2.47 -9.29
CA TYR A 237 -12.65 -1.30 -10.00
C TYR A 237 -14.02 -0.88 -9.46
N VAL A 238 -14.25 0.44 -9.46
CA VAL A 238 -15.58 1.04 -9.28
C VAL A 238 -15.67 2.25 -10.21
N GLY A 239 -16.73 2.32 -11.01
CA GLY A 239 -16.97 3.48 -11.85
C GLY A 239 -17.87 3.22 -13.04
N THR A 240 -18.19 4.30 -13.75
CA THR A 240 -18.97 4.26 -14.97
C THR A 240 -18.09 3.99 -16.17
N VAL A 241 -18.44 2.97 -16.95
CA VAL A 241 -17.88 2.72 -18.29
C VAL A 241 -18.82 3.34 -19.31
N ARG A 242 -18.29 4.20 -20.19
CA ARG A 242 -19.07 4.90 -21.21
C ARG A 242 -18.71 4.40 -22.59
N ALA A 243 -19.69 4.45 -23.50
CA ALA A 243 -19.43 4.24 -24.90
C ALA A 243 -18.41 5.26 -25.39
N ALA A 244 -17.47 4.78 -26.21
CA ALA A 244 -16.48 5.62 -26.88
C ALA A 244 -17.12 6.57 -27.90
#